data_AF-R6X1F1-F1
#
_entry.id   AF-R6X1F1-F1
#
_cell.length_a   1.000
_cell.length_b   1.000
_cell.length_c   1.000
_cell.angle_alpha   90.00
_cell.angle_beta   90.00
_cell.angle_gamma   90.00
#
_symmetry.space_group_name_H-M   'P 1'
#
loop_
_entity.id
_entity.type
_entity.pdbx_description
1 polymer ?
#
loop_
_entity_poly.entity_id
_entity_poly.type
_entity_poly.pdbx_seq_one_letter_code
_entity_poly.pdbx_strand_id
1 'polypeptide(L)' 'MEARLLDERREGIAEGEANANIATAKRLFSMGLSVQDIAKATSLPIEQVKALQAEQQP' A
#
# COMPACT_ATOMS: atom_id res chain seq x y z
N MET A 1 -7.24 -18.45 -26.88
CA MET A 1 -6.07 -18.34 -25.98
C MET A 1 -5.91 -16.89 -25.49
N GLU A 2 -6.99 -16.23 -25.04
CA GLU A 2 -6.92 -14.81 -24.65
C GLU A 2 -7.25 -14.54 -23.18
N ALA A 3 -7.81 -15.52 -22.46
CA ALA A 3 -8.20 -15.36 -21.06
C ALA A 3 -7.00 -15.26 -20.09
N ARG A 4 -5.87 -15.93 -20.38
CA ARG A 4 -4.71 -15.96 -19.45
C ARG A 4 -3.94 -14.65 -19.37
N LEU A 5 -3.87 -13.89 -20.46
CA LEU A 5 -3.14 -12.61 -20.51
C LEU A 5 -3.87 -11.47 -19.78
N LEU A 6 -5.17 -11.63 -19.52
CA LEU A 6 -5.95 -10.64 -18.76
C LEU A 6 -5.75 -10.79 -17.25
N ASP A 7 -5.60 -12.01 -16.75
CA ASP A 7 -5.35 -12.26 -15.33
C ASP A 7 -3.93 -11.82 -14.94
N GLU A 8 -2.91 -12.17 -15.72
CA GLU A 8 -1.52 -11.76 -15.44
C GLU A 8 -1.34 -10.23 -15.44
N ARG A 9 -2.05 -9.50 -16.32
CA ARG A 9 -2.01 -8.03 -16.33
C ARG A 9 -2.78 -7.42 -15.17
N ARG A 10 -3.87 -8.03 -14.71
CA ARG A 10 -4.63 -7.55 -13.54
C ARG A 10 -3.85 -7.76 -12.26
N GLU A 11 -3.18 -8.90 -12.11
CA GLU A 11 -2.31 -9.19 -10.97
C GLU A 11 -1.15 -8.20 -10.90
N GLY A 12 -0.47 -7.93 -12.03
CA GLY A 12 0.63 -6.95 -12.07
C GLY A 12 0.20 -5.51 -11.78
N ILE A 13 -1.01 -5.10 -12.19
CA ILE A 13 -1.55 -3.78 -11.85
C ILE A 13 -1.88 -3.69 -10.36
N ALA A 14 -2.53 -4.72 -9.80
CA ALA A 14 -2.88 -4.76 -8.38
C ALA A 14 -1.63 -4.77 -7.47
N GLU A 15 -0.58 -5.52 -7.85
CA GLU A 15 0.69 -5.53 -7.14
C GLU A 15 1.41 -4.17 -7.22
N GLY A 16 1.39 -3.52 -8.40
CA GLY A 16 1.94 -2.19 -8.59
C GLY A 16 1.25 -1.12 -7.74
N GLU A 17 -0.09 -1.13 -7.70
CA GLU A 17 -0.89 -0.22 -6.88
C GLU A 17 -0.64 -0.44 -5.38
N ALA A 18 -0.59 -1.70 -4.92
CA ALA A 18 -0.27 -2.02 -3.53
C ALA A 18 1.12 -1.50 -3.13
N ASN A 19 2.13 -1.71 -3.98
CA ASN A 19 3.49 -1.23 -3.74
C ASN A 19 3.58 0.31 -3.70
N ALA A 20 2.87 1.01 -4.59
CA ALA A 20 2.81 2.47 -4.62
C ALA A 20 2.15 3.04 -3.35
N ASN A 21 1.07 2.41 -2.89
CA ASN A 21 0.36 2.82 -1.67
C ASN A 21 1.23 2.58 -0.42
N ILE A 22 1.97 1.48 -0.35
CA ILE A 22 2.91 1.20 0.76
C ILE A 22 4.04 2.25 0.79
N ALA A 23 4.64 2.56 -0.35
CA ALA A 23 5.70 3.58 -0.42
C ALA A 23 5.19 4.96 0.01
N THR A 24 3.97 5.31 -0.39
CA THR A 24 3.31 6.54 0.03
C THR A 24 3.06 6.56 1.54
N ALA A 25 2.56 5.46 2.12
CA ALA A 25 2.34 5.35 3.56
C ALA A 25 3.63 5.57 4.36
N LYS A 26 4.74 4.93 3.96
CA LYS A 26 6.06 5.11 4.61
C LYS A 26 6.54 6.57 4.57
N ARG A 27 6.35 7.25 3.43
CA ARG A 27 6.67 8.68 3.31
C ARG A 27 5.82 9.54 4.25
N LEU A 28 4.52 9.28 4.35
CA LEU A 28 3.62 10.03 5.24
C LEU A 28 3.93 9.77 6.72
N PHE A 29 4.34 8.55 7.09
CA PHE A 29 4.87 8.26 8.43
C PHE A 29 6.11 9.10 8.75
N SER A 30 7.04 9.20 7.80
CA SER A 30 8.24 10.05 7.95
C SER A 30 7.90 11.55 8.07
N MET A 31 6.72 11.96 7.60
CA MET A 31 6.19 13.32 7.75
C MET A 31 5.41 13.52 9.06
N GLY A 32 5.27 12.49 9.90
CA GLY A 32 4.60 12.56 11.21
C GLY A 32 3.07 12.51 11.15
N LEU A 33 2.47 12.00 10.06
CA LEU A 33 1.02 11.84 9.96
C LEU A 33 0.52 10.66 10.83
N SER A 34 -0.76 10.72 11.20
CA SER A 34 -1.41 9.65 11.96
C SER A 34 -1.73 8.43 11.09
N VAL A 35 -1.81 7.24 11.71
CA VAL A 35 -2.23 5.99 11.05
C VAL A 35 -3.58 6.13 10.34
N GLN A 36 -4.51 6.89 10.94
CA GLN A 36 -5.86 7.08 10.41
C GLN A 36 -5.85 7.93 9.13
N ASP A 37 -5.09 9.02 9.12
CA ASP A 37 -4.93 9.88 7.95
C ASP A 37 -4.20 9.16 6.81
N ILE A 38 -3.20 8.35 7.15
CA ILE A 38 -2.43 7.56 6.19
C ILE A 38 -3.30 6.49 5.55
N ALA A 39 -4.11 5.76 6.32
CA ALA A 39 -5.05 4.77 5.79
C ALA A 39 -6.04 5.40 4.81
N LYS A 40 -6.56 6.59 5.15
CA LYS A 40 -7.45 7.34 4.26
C LYS A 40 -6.74 7.83 2.99
N ALA A 41 -5.51 8.30 3.09
CA ALA A 41 -4.75 8.85 1.96
C ALA A 41 -4.26 7.78 0.97
N THR A 42 -3.98 6.57 1.46
CA THR A 42 -3.39 5.48 0.67
C THR A 42 -4.39 4.40 0.29
N SER A 43 -5.64 4.51 0.76
CA SER A 43 -6.67 3.47 0.65
C SER A 43 -6.22 2.10 1.18
N LEU A 44 -5.18 2.07 2.03
CA LEU A 44 -4.73 0.85 2.69
C LEU A 44 -5.59 0.57 3.92
N PRO A 45 -5.83 -0.72 4.26
CA PRO A 45 -6.43 -1.10 5.52
C PRO A 45 -5.63 -0.55 6.71
N ILE A 46 -6.33 -0.08 7.74
CA ILE A 46 -5.71 0.43 8.98
C ILE A 46 -4.73 -0.58 9.59
N GLU A 47 -5.06 -1.87 9.58
CA GLU A 47 -4.19 -2.92 10.10
C GLU A 47 -2.88 -3.05 9.30
N GLN A 48 -2.95 -2.89 7.98
CA GLN A 48 -1.74 -2.88 7.12
C GLN A 48 -0.89 -1.64 7.40
N VAL A 49 -1.53 -0.48 7.58
CA VAL A 49 -0.83 0.76 7.94
C VAL A 49 -0.14 0.65 9.32
N LYS A 50 -0.78 0.02 10.31
CA LYS A 50 -0.16 -0.27 11.61
C LYS A 50 1.04 -1.22 11.47
N ALA A 51 0.92 -2.26 10.66
CA ALA A 51 2.03 -3.19 10.40
C ALA A 51 3.22 -2.44 9.78
N LEU A 52 2.99 -1.58 8.79
CA LEU A 52 4.03 -0.72 8.20
C LEU A 52 4.65 0.26 9.19
N GLN A 53 3.88 0.73 10.19
CA GLN A 53 4.42 1.57 11.26
C GLN A 53 5.36 0.77 12.17
N ALA A 54 4.96 -0.45 12.54
CA ALA A 54 5.75 -1.33 13.39
C ALA A 54 7.06 -1.78 12.69
N GLU A 55 7.02 -2.07 11.38
CA GLU A 55 8.20 -2.40 10.58
C GLU A 55 9.22 -1.25 10.45
N GLN A 56 8.79 0.00 10.62
CA GLN A 56 9.66 1.18 10.53
C GLN A 56 10.30 1.57 11.87
N GLN A 57 9.88 0.97 12.98
CA GLN A 57 10.54 1.16 14.26
C GLN A 57 11.82 0.31 14.30
N PRO A 58 12.99 0.89 14.63
CA PRO A 58 14.26 0.17 14.68
C PRO A 58 14.31 -0.92 15.75
#